data_AF-A0A931ZAD9-F1
#
_entry.id   AF-A0A931ZAD9-F1
#
_cell.length_a   1.000
_cell.length_b   1.000
_cell.length_c   1.000
_cell.angle_alpha   90.00
_cell.angle_beta   90.00
_cell.angle_gamma   90.00
#
_symmetry.space_group_name_H-M   'P 1'
#
loop_
_entity.id
_entity.type
_entity.pdbx_description
1 polymer ?
#
loop_
_entity_poly.entity_id
_entity_poly.type
_entity_poly.pdbx_seq_one_letter_code
_entity_poly.pdbx_strand_id
1 'polypeptide(L)'
;MSTETAAPSTVLYPPSSTRPEQRFTPDGSEELERHLEHVCARVLRGVRGLVPARQLEAVYLGGGYGRGEGGVLATADGERPYNDLEFYVFLRGNRHANEWRHARALEVLGEILTANAGAHVEFKIASRAEFARQPVSMFSYDLVAAHRRLFGAARFFEPCAHHGHAPRIPLAEGTRLLMNRFTGLLLARERLDAPAFTPADADFVRRNLAKAELALGDAVLVAQHRYHWSAKERHRRLRFDLAHGGMPEWRDAVLRFHAAGVQFKFHPERSGASRETLCEHWEQLAPVGQLVWLWLEALRLGTRFPDARAYALDPRPKFPELRRWRGVLATLKQSGPRTLLSRDPFEPVRERLVRALALLLWAPGALAHPRTLARLQRELQTDAIAAPAFARAYLRLWERAR
;
A
#
# COMPACT_ATOMS: atom_id res chain seq x y z
N MET A 1 -15.69 -28.30 -37.89
CA MET A 1 -16.19 -27.61 -36.68
C MET A 1 -15.06 -26.75 -36.16
N SER A 2 -15.03 -25.48 -36.60
CA SER A 2 -13.97 -24.53 -36.29
C SER A 2 -14.27 -23.88 -34.94
N THR A 3 -13.38 -24.09 -33.97
CA THR A 3 -13.43 -23.42 -32.66
C THR A 3 -12.90 -22.01 -32.81
N GLU A 4 -13.83 -21.05 -32.84
CA GLU A 4 -13.55 -19.62 -32.88
C GLU A 4 -13.09 -19.17 -31.48
N THR A 5 -11.79 -18.94 -31.35
CA THR A 5 -11.16 -18.43 -30.12
C THR A 5 -11.55 -16.97 -29.94
N ALA A 6 -12.57 -16.71 -29.12
CA ALA A 6 -12.97 -15.36 -28.77
C ALA A 6 -11.81 -14.62 -28.08
N ALA A 7 -11.32 -13.57 -28.73
CA ALA A 7 -10.34 -12.67 -28.15
C ALA A 7 -10.92 -11.97 -26.91
N PRO A 8 -10.15 -11.77 -25.82
CA PRO A 8 -10.64 -11.06 -24.65
C PRO A 8 -10.99 -9.62 -25.03
N SER A 9 -12.26 -9.28 -24.83
CA SER A 9 -12.81 -7.95 -25.04
C SER A 9 -11.95 -6.92 -24.32
N THR A 10 -11.23 -6.12 -25.10
CA THR A 10 -10.44 -5.01 -24.59
C THR A 10 -11.44 -3.97 -24.14
N VAL A 11 -11.68 -3.86 -22.83
CA VAL A 11 -12.44 -2.73 -22.27
C VAL A 11 -11.62 -1.48 -22.54
N LEU A 12 -11.87 -0.88 -23.71
CA LEU A 12 -11.46 0.47 -24.05
C LEU A 12 -12.19 1.38 -23.07
N TYR A 13 -11.44 1.96 -22.14
CA TYR A 13 -11.95 3.00 -21.25
C TYR A 13 -12.57 4.09 -22.13
N PRO A 14 -13.86 4.43 -21.96
CA PRO A 14 -14.43 5.54 -22.70
C PRO A 14 -13.66 6.82 -22.33
N PRO A 15 -13.38 7.71 -23.29
CA PRO A 15 -12.76 8.99 -23.01
C PRO A 15 -13.63 9.72 -21.99
N SER A 16 -13.07 10.13 -20.85
CA SER A 16 -13.80 10.85 -19.81
C SER A 16 -14.13 12.27 -20.30
N SER A 17 -15.11 12.39 -21.18
CA SER A 17 -15.87 13.62 -21.35
C SER A 17 -16.83 13.73 -20.17
N THR A 18 -16.64 14.78 -19.36
CA THR A 18 -17.67 15.36 -18.46
C THR A 18 -18.50 14.33 -17.69
N ARG A 19 -17.89 13.64 -16.73
CA ARG A 19 -18.69 12.96 -15.69
C ARG A 19 -19.39 14.04 -14.85
N PRO A 20 -20.67 13.85 -14.45
CA PRO A 20 -21.29 14.65 -13.40
C PRO A 20 -20.36 14.70 -12.19
N GLU A 21 -20.37 15.82 -11.46
CA GLU A 21 -19.45 16.13 -10.35
C GLU A 21 -19.21 14.90 -9.46
N GLN A 22 -18.11 14.21 -9.73
CA GLN A 22 -17.82 12.94 -9.08
C GLN A 22 -17.48 13.22 -7.62
N ARG A 23 -18.35 12.85 -6.68
CA ARG A 23 -18.10 12.98 -5.23
C ARG A 23 -16.73 12.43 -4.83
N PHE A 24 -16.12 12.99 -3.79
CA PHE A 24 -14.88 12.51 -3.18
C PHE A 24 -15.11 11.32 -2.26
N THR A 25 -16.31 11.21 -1.68
CA THR A 25 -16.70 10.16 -0.74
C THR A 25 -17.92 9.40 -1.29
N PRO A 26 -18.13 8.13 -0.86
CA PRO A 26 -19.27 7.36 -1.33
C PRO A 26 -20.62 7.92 -0.84
N ASP A 27 -20.64 8.48 0.38
CA ASP A 27 -21.86 8.86 1.09
C ASP A 27 -21.65 9.99 2.13
N GLY A 28 -20.54 10.72 2.07
CA GLY A 28 -20.34 11.90 2.92
C GLY A 28 -21.30 13.04 2.56
N SER A 29 -21.57 13.90 3.51
CA SER A 29 -22.41 15.10 3.45
C SER A 29 -21.95 16.11 2.41
N GLU A 30 -22.89 16.96 1.96
CA GLU A 30 -22.61 18.09 1.05
C GLU A 30 -21.64 19.12 1.65
N GLU A 31 -21.56 19.20 2.98
CA GLU A 31 -20.57 20.04 3.65
C GLU A 31 -19.15 19.48 3.50
N LEU A 32 -18.97 18.17 3.72
CA LEU A 32 -17.70 17.50 3.54
C LEU A 32 -17.23 17.56 2.08
N GLU A 33 -18.14 17.35 1.12
CA GLU A 33 -17.82 17.44 -0.32
C GLU A 33 -17.36 18.86 -0.70
N ARG A 34 -18.10 19.91 -0.29
CA ARG A 34 -17.69 21.31 -0.52
C ARG A 34 -16.36 21.65 0.15
N HIS A 35 -16.13 21.15 1.37
CA HIS A 35 -14.86 21.31 2.08
C HIS A 35 -13.69 20.73 1.28
N LEU A 36 -13.81 19.49 0.81
CA LEU A 36 -12.78 18.82 0.00
C LEU A 36 -12.54 19.52 -1.34
N GLU A 37 -13.58 20.08 -1.95
CA GLU A 37 -13.49 20.93 -3.14
C GLU A 37 -12.67 22.19 -2.87
N HIS A 38 -12.95 22.87 -1.75
CA HIS A 38 -12.21 24.04 -1.32
C HIS A 38 -10.73 23.71 -1.06
N VAL A 39 -10.44 22.59 -0.40
CA VAL A 39 -9.07 22.09 -0.19
C VAL A 39 -8.37 21.86 -1.52
N CYS A 40 -9.03 21.21 -2.49
CA CYS A 40 -8.46 20.97 -3.82
C CYS A 40 -8.16 22.28 -4.57
N ALA A 41 -9.03 23.28 -4.47
CA ALA A 41 -8.80 24.60 -5.06
C ALA A 41 -7.58 25.31 -4.44
N ARG A 42 -7.41 25.21 -3.11
CA ARG A 42 -6.24 25.75 -2.40
C ARG A 42 -4.95 25.03 -2.76
N VAL A 43 -5.00 23.69 -2.85
CA VAL A 43 -3.86 22.87 -3.31
C VAL A 43 -3.42 23.31 -4.69
N LEU A 44 -4.35 23.42 -5.65
CA LEU A 44 -4.02 23.83 -7.01
C LEU A 44 -3.40 25.23 -7.05
N ARG A 45 -3.96 26.18 -6.28
CA ARG A 45 -3.40 27.53 -6.17
C ARG A 45 -1.97 27.51 -5.61
N GLY A 46 -1.75 26.76 -4.53
CA GLY A 46 -0.43 26.61 -3.90
C GLY A 46 0.60 26.01 -4.86
N VAL A 47 0.25 24.90 -5.52
CA VAL A 47 1.14 24.26 -6.51
C VAL A 47 1.48 25.21 -7.67
N ARG A 48 0.52 25.97 -8.19
CA ARG A 48 0.77 26.96 -9.26
C ARG A 48 1.63 28.15 -8.80
N GLY A 49 1.61 28.48 -7.51
CA GLY A 49 2.49 29.49 -6.94
C GLY A 49 3.93 29.01 -6.77
N LEU A 50 4.14 27.71 -6.52
CA LEU A 50 5.45 27.12 -6.30
C LEU A 50 6.13 26.63 -7.59
N VAL A 51 5.35 26.11 -8.54
CA VAL A 51 5.86 25.47 -9.75
C VAL A 51 5.64 26.37 -10.97
N PRO A 52 6.70 26.66 -11.76
CA PRO A 52 6.56 27.43 -12.99
C PRO A 52 5.56 26.81 -13.97
N ALA A 53 4.69 27.63 -14.58
CA ALA A 53 3.65 27.17 -15.51
C ALA A 53 4.20 26.36 -16.70
N ARG A 54 5.42 26.68 -17.17
CA ARG A 54 6.09 25.93 -18.25
C ARG A 54 6.55 24.51 -17.86
N GLN A 55 6.61 24.21 -16.56
CA GLN A 55 7.01 22.91 -16.01
C GLN A 55 5.81 22.08 -15.55
N LEU A 56 4.77 22.72 -15.02
CA LEU A 56 3.59 22.02 -14.50
C LEU A 56 2.74 21.45 -15.65
N GLU A 57 2.65 20.13 -15.74
CA GLU A 57 1.86 19.46 -16.79
C GLU A 57 0.47 19.05 -16.31
N ALA A 58 0.36 18.57 -15.06
CA ALA A 58 -0.91 18.19 -14.47
C ALA A 58 -0.86 18.11 -12.94
N VAL A 59 -2.04 18.20 -12.31
CA VAL A 59 -2.24 17.94 -10.87
C VAL A 59 -3.46 17.04 -10.73
N TYR A 60 -3.27 15.90 -10.07
CA TYR A 60 -4.33 14.93 -9.81
C TYR A 60 -4.43 14.64 -8.32
N LEU A 61 -5.65 14.52 -7.81
CA LEU A 61 -5.92 13.84 -6.55
C LEU A 61 -6.07 12.35 -6.85
N GLY A 62 -5.21 11.53 -6.26
CA GLY A 62 -5.29 10.07 -6.27
C GLY A 62 -5.86 9.54 -4.96
N GLY A 63 -5.46 8.31 -4.60
CA GLY A 63 -5.90 7.69 -3.34
C GLY A 63 -7.42 7.48 -3.25
N GLY A 64 -7.97 7.36 -2.04
CA GLY A 64 -9.41 7.13 -1.85
C GLY A 64 -10.26 8.28 -2.40
N TYR A 65 -9.95 9.52 -2.01
CA TYR A 65 -10.74 10.70 -2.41
C TYR A 65 -10.70 10.97 -3.91
N GLY A 66 -9.59 10.69 -4.59
CA GLY A 66 -9.50 10.79 -6.04
C GLY A 66 -10.41 9.82 -6.78
N ARG A 67 -10.78 8.70 -6.14
CA ARG A 67 -11.64 7.66 -6.72
C ARG A 67 -13.11 7.80 -6.34
N GLY A 68 -13.47 8.77 -5.49
CA GLY A 68 -14.80 8.81 -4.85
C GLY A 68 -14.98 7.77 -3.73
N GLU A 69 -13.87 7.31 -3.17
CA GLU A 69 -13.78 6.27 -2.14
C GLU A 69 -13.05 6.80 -0.89
N GLY A 70 -13.17 8.10 -0.65
CA GLY A 70 -12.71 8.75 0.58
C GLY A 70 -13.41 8.20 1.81
N GLY A 71 -12.69 8.11 2.93
CA GLY A 71 -13.26 7.68 4.21
C GLY A 71 -13.94 8.85 4.91
N VAL A 72 -15.09 8.61 5.51
CA VAL A 72 -15.91 9.59 6.21
C VAL A 72 -15.86 9.28 7.71
N LEU A 73 -15.15 10.12 8.48
CA LEU A 73 -15.15 10.02 9.94
C LEU A 73 -16.28 10.89 10.49
N ALA A 74 -17.28 10.26 11.11
CA ALA A 74 -18.28 10.97 11.88
C ALA A 74 -17.67 11.49 13.20
N THR A 75 -17.86 12.77 13.49
CA THR A 75 -17.45 13.41 14.75
C THR A 75 -18.62 14.18 15.36
N ALA A 76 -18.49 14.61 16.61
CA ALA A 76 -19.52 15.45 17.25
C ALA A 76 -19.76 16.77 16.50
N ASP A 77 -18.74 17.30 15.81
CA ASP A 77 -18.81 18.54 15.04
C ASP A 77 -19.24 18.34 13.58
N GLY A 78 -19.65 17.12 13.21
CA GLY A 78 -19.95 16.75 11.83
C GLY A 78 -18.90 15.81 11.21
N GLU A 79 -18.99 15.62 9.89
CA GLU A 79 -18.15 14.68 9.16
C GLU A 79 -16.82 15.28 8.75
N ARG A 80 -15.76 14.47 8.81
CA ARG A 80 -14.39 14.89 8.45
C ARG A 80 -13.73 13.87 7.52
N PRO A 81 -12.79 14.30 6.67
CA PRO A 81 -11.95 13.35 5.96
C PRO A 81 -11.08 12.58 6.95
N TYR A 82 -10.93 11.28 6.74
CA TYR A 82 -10.14 10.40 7.58
C TYR A 82 -8.80 10.00 6.96
N ASN A 83 -8.79 9.74 5.65
CA ASN A 83 -7.62 9.25 4.95
C ASN A 83 -6.76 10.42 4.45
N ASP A 84 -5.50 10.13 4.11
CA ASP A 84 -4.61 11.14 3.54
C ASP A 84 -5.11 11.60 2.15
N LEU A 85 -4.89 12.88 1.84
CA LEU A 85 -5.13 13.48 0.54
C LEU A 85 -3.83 13.43 -0.28
N GLU A 86 -3.77 12.49 -1.22
CA GLU A 86 -2.58 12.24 -2.02
C GLU A 86 -2.65 12.97 -3.38
N PHE A 87 -1.84 14.02 -3.55
CA PHE A 87 -1.76 14.79 -4.79
C PHE A 87 -0.54 14.39 -5.62
N TYR A 88 -0.77 14.10 -6.89
CA TYR A 88 0.25 13.77 -7.88
C TYR A 88 0.51 14.99 -8.76
N VAL A 89 1.70 15.56 -8.62
CA VAL A 89 2.15 16.75 -9.35
C VAL A 89 3.05 16.29 -10.49
N PHE A 90 2.52 16.31 -11.71
CA PHE A 90 3.27 15.91 -12.89
C PHE A 90 4.03 17.09 -13.46
N LEU A 91 5.35 16.94 -13.51
CA LEU A 91 6.29 17.96 -13.95
C LEU A 91 7.05 17.48 -15.17
N ARG A 92 7.22 18.39 -16.14
CA ARG A 92 8.01 18.14 -17.34
C ARG A 92 9.46 17.85 -16.98
N GLY A 93 10.08 16.93 -17.71
CA GLY A 93 11.49 16.60 -17.58
C GLY A 93 11.76 15.43 -16.64
N ASN A 94 12.95 15.44 -16.03
CA ASN A 94 13.45 14.37 -15.17
C ASN A 94 12.84 14.45 -13.77
N ARG A 95 12.27 13.34 -13.27
CA ARG A 95 11.63 13.28 -11.94
C ARG A 95 12.59 13.65 -10.82
N HIS A 96 13.81 13.11 -10.79
CA HIS A 96 14.75 13.35 -9.69
C HIS A 96 15.23 14.80 -9.62
N ALA A 97 15.48 15.43 -10.78
CA ALA A 97 15.80 16.85 -10.81
C ALA A 97 14.63 17.69 -10.28
N ASN A 98 13.40 17.31 -10.62
CA ASN A 98 12.19 17.97 -10.13
C ASN A 98 11.96 17.74 -8.62
N GLU A 99 12.22 16.53 -8.12
CA GLU A 99 12.19 16.22 -6.68
C GLU A 99 13.19 17.08 -5.91
N TRP A 100 14.44 17.10 -6.35
CA TRP A 100 15.47 17.93 -5.70
C TRP A 100 15.09 19.42 -5.66
N ARG A 101 14.46 19.91 -6.72
CA ARG A 101 14.08 21.32 -6.84
C ARG A 101 12.83 21.70 -6.02
N HIS A 102 11.83 20.83 -5.98
CA HIS A 102 10.47 21.21 -5.56
C HIS A 102 9.95 20.43 -4.34
N ALA A 103 10.55 19.29 -3.97
CA ALA A 103 10.01 18.42 -2.93
C ALA A 103 9.84 19.14 -1.59
N ARG A 104 10.86 19.89 -1.12
CA ARG A 104 10.79 20.61 0.15
C ARG A 104 9.69 21.69 0.16
N ALA A 105 9.53 22.41 -0.94
CA ALA A 105 8.51 23.44 -1.04
C ALA A 105 7.09 22.84 -1.03
N LEU A 106 6.89 21.72 -1.72
CA LEU A 106 5.62 20.99 -1.71
C LEU A 106 5.35 20.33 -0.35
N GLU A 107 6.36 19.80 0.33
CA GLU A 107 6.23 19.26 1.69
C GLU A 107 5.74 20.33 2.67
N VAL A 108 6.38 21.50 2.69
CA VAL A 108 5.95 22.65 3.51
C VAL A 108 4.52 23.08 3.15
N LEU A 109 4.17 23.11 1.87
CA LEU A 109 2.79 23.38 1.45
C LEU A 109 1.81 22.33 2.01
N GLY A 110 2.20 21.04 1.98
CA GLY A 110 1.41 19.94 2.53
C GLY A 110 1.17 20.07 4.03
N GLU A 111 2.21 20.44 4.79
CA GLU A 111 2.11 20.72 6.23
C GLU A 111 1.11 21.86 6.51
N ILE A 112 1.22 22.98 5.78
CA ILE A 112 0.31 24.14 5.91
C ILE A 112 -1.15 23.75 5.57
N LEU A 113 -1.34 22.96 4.53
CA LEU A 113 -2.67 22.57 4.07
C LEU A 113 -3.30 21.48 4.94
N THR A 114 -2.51 20.64 5.60
CA THR A 114 -3.00 19.55 6.48
C THR A 114 -3.94 20.08 7.57
N ALA A 115 -3.57 21.17 8.25
CA ALA A 115 -4.39 21.76 9.30
C ALA A 115 -5.76 22.22 8.78
N ASN A 116 -5.78 22.77 7.56
CA ASN A 116 -7.01 23.23 6.93
C ASN A 116 -7.84 22.09 6.35
N ALA A 117 -7.20 21.02 5.85
CA ALA A 117 -7.88 19.91 5.26
C ALA A 117 -8.58 19.00 6.29
N GLY A 118 -8.09 18.99 7.53
CA GLY A 118 -8.54 18.04 8.56
C GLY A 118 -8.00 16.62 8.35
N ALA A 119 -7.14 16.43 7.34
CA ALA A 119 -6.43 15.20 7.01
C ALA A 119 -5.06 15.55 6.43
N HIS A 120 -4.12 14.61 6.48
CA HIS A 120 -2.76 14.84 5.99
C HIS A 120 -2.76 15.06 4.47
N VAL A 121 -2.08 16.11 4.01
CA VAL A 121 -1.92 16.44 2.59
C VAL A 121 -0.52 16.04 2.15
N GLU A 122 -0.43 15.05 1.25
CA GLU A 122 0.83 14.53 0.73
C GLU A 122 0.96 14.88 -0.76
N PHE A 123 2.16 15.31 -1.18
CA PHE A 123 2.48 15.56 -2.58
C PHE A 123 3.50 14.56 -3.12
N LYS A 124 3.21 14.01 -4.30
CA LYS A 124 4.09 13.09 -5.03
C LYS A 124 4.45 13.72 -6.37
N ILE A 125 5.74 13.98 -6.58
CA ILE A 125 6.25 14.49 -7.85
C ILE A 125 6.41 13.33 -8.83
N ALA A 126 5.85 13.48 -10.03
CA ALA A 126 5.94 12.48 -11.09
C ALA A 126 6.34 13.11 -12.43
N SER A 127 6.86 12.28 -13.34
CA SER A 127 7.11 12.64 -14.74
C SER A 127 6.23 11.77 -15.62
N ARG A 128 5.47 12.36 -16.55
CA ARG A 128 4.59 11.61 -17.47
C ARG A 128 5.39 10.62 -18.30
N ALA A 129 6.55 11.05 -18.80
CA ALA A 129 7.40 10.22 -19.65
C ALA A 129 8.04 9.06 -18.89
N GLU A 130 8.39 9.24 -17.61
CA GLU A 130 8.87 8.14 -16.77
C GLU A 130 7.72 7.18 -16.44
N PHE A 131 6.58 7.72 -16.00
CA PHE A 131 5.39 6.95 -15.65
C PHE A 131 4.88 6.09 -16.81
N ALA A 132 4.90 6.61 -18.05
CA ALA A 132 4.54 5.86 -19.25
C ALA A 132 5.47 4.66 -19.54
N ARG A 133 6.72 4.68 -19.07
CA ARG A 133 7.69 3.59 -19.27
C ARG A 133 7.71 2.58 -18.13
N GLN A 134 7.07 2.88 -17.01
CA GLN A 134 7.04 2.00 -15.85
C GLN A 134 6.14 0.78 -16.13
N PRO A 135 6.47 -0.39 -15.57
CA PRO A 135 5.58 -1.53 -15.59
C PRO A 135 4.27 -1.22 -14.85
N VAL A 136 3.22 -1.99 -15.15
CA VAL A 136 1.95 -1.90 -14.42
C VAL A 136 2.19 -2.26 -12.95
N SER A 137 1.58 -1.50 -12.07
CA SER A 137 1.58 -1.69 -10.62
C SER A 137 0.15 -1.46 -10.11
N MET A 138 -0.15 -1.87 -8.88
CA MET A 138 -1.45 -1.54 -8.28
C MET A 138 -1.64 -0.03 -8.21
N PHE A 139 -0.57 0.69 -7.84
CA PHE A 139 -0.56 2.15 -7.76
C PHE A 139 -0.87 2.81 -9.12
N SER A 140 -0.13 2.44 -10.17
CA SER A 140 -0.30 3.06 -11.48
C SER A 140 -1.64 2.70 -12.12
N TYR A 141 -2.13 1.48 -11.89
CA TYR A 141 -3.48 1.07 -12.26
C TYR A 141 -4.54 1.92 -11.56
N ASP A 142 -4.47 2.03 -10.23
CA ASP A 142 -5.45 2.80 -9.45
C ASP A 142 -5.49 4.26 -9.92
N LEU A 143 -4.33 4.89 -10.12
CA LEU A 143 -4.24 6.28 -10.55
C LEU A 143 -4.78 6.50 -11.97
N VAL A 144 -4.46 5.62 -12.93
CA VAL A 144 -4.95 5.77 -14.32
C VAL A 144 -6.43 5.43 -14.42
N ALA A 145 -6.89 4.38 -13.73
CA ALA A 145 -8.27 3.93 -13.80
C ALA A 145 -9.25 4.85 -13.06
N ALA A 146 -8.82 5.49 -11.97
CA ALA A 146 -9.66 6.39 -11.20
C ALA A 146 -8.83 7.48 -10.48
N HIS A 147 -9.11 8.74 -10.82
CA HIS A 147 -8.49 9.92 -10.21
C HIS A 147 -9.42 11.11 -10.35
N ARG A 148 -9.16 12.16 -9.57
CA ARG A 148 -9.78 13.47 -9.75
C ARG A 148 -8.75 14.45 -10.31
N ARG A 149 -9.04 14.97 -11.50
CA ARG A 149 -8.18 15.93 -12.18
C ARG A 149 -8.44 17.34 -11.64
N LEU A 150 -7.40 17.98 -11.12
CA LEU A 150 -7.45 19.40 -10.74
C LEU A 150 -6.90 20.31 -11.83
N PHE A 151 -5.87 19.85 -12.54
CA PHE A 151 -5.23 20.59 -13.62
C PHE A 151 -4.61 19.62 -14.65
N GLY A 152 -4.52 20.06 -15.91
CA GLY A 152 -3.90 19.31 -17.00
C GLY A 152 -4.88 18.87 -18.09
N ALA A 153 -4.33 18.35 -19.19
CA ALA A 153 -5.10 17.93 -20.35
C ALA A 153 -6.04 16.75 -20.03
N ALA A 154 -7.18 16.65 -20.74
CA ALA A 154 -8.13 15.54 -20.54
C ALA A 154 -7.53 14.18 -20.90
N ARG A 155 -6.71 14.14 -21.95
CA ARG A 155 -6.04 12.94 -22.45
C ARG A 155 -4.60 12.80 -21.92
N PHE A 156 -4.34 13.30 -20.71
CA PHE A 156 -3.01 13.25 -20.12
C PHE A 156 -2.48 11.81 -19.97
N PHE A 157 -3.34 10.87 -19.56
CA PHE A 157 -2.95 9.47 -19.37
C PHE A 157 -3.04 8.60 -20.64
N GLU A 158 -3.31 9.17 -21.82
CA GLU A 158 -3.40 8.39 -23.06
C GLU A 158 -2.11 7.59 -23.37
N PRO A 159 -0.87 8.14 -23.23
CA PRO A 159 0.37 7.36 -23.36
C PRO A 159 0.64 6.37 -22.22
N CYS A 160 -0.23 6.36 -21.20
CA CYS A 160 -0.13 5.55 -19.99
C CYS A 160 -1.26 4.50 -19.93
N ALA A 161 -2.01 4.31 -21.04
CA ALA A 161 -3.21 3.49 -21.07
C ALA A 161 -2.96 2.02 -20.67
N HIS A 162 -1.76 1.50 -20.89
CA HIS A 162 -1.40 0.14 -20.50
C HIS A 162 -1.52 -0.11 -18.99
N HIS A 163 -1.40 0.93 -18.17
CA HIS A 163 -1.60 0.84 -16.73
C HIS A 163 -3.05 0.53 -16.36
N GLY A 164 -4.03 0.81 -17.23
CA GLY A 164 -5.45 0.49 -17.01
C GLY A 164 -5.80 -0.99 -17.09
N HIS A 165 -4.85 -1.88 -17.40
CA HIS A 165 -5.11 -3.32 -17.52
C HIS A 165 -4.82 -4.06 -16.21
N ALA A 166 -5.81 -4.16 -15.33
CA ALA A 166 -5.70 -4.87 -14.05
C ALA A 166 -5.07 -6.28 -14.12
N PRO A 167 -5.37 -7.14 -15.13
CA PRO A 167 -4.74 -8.46 -15.21
C PRO A 167 -3.21 -8.43 -15.38
N ARG A 168 -2.63 -7.30 -15.81
CA ARG A 168 -1.18 -7.11 -15.96
C ARG A 168 -0.49 -6.72 -14.64
N ILE A 169 -1.23 -6.50 -13.55
CA ILE A 169 -0.65 -6.26 -12.23
C ILE A 169 0.16 -7.51 -11.82
N PRO A 170 1.48 -7.38 -11.58
CA PRO A 170 2.30 -8.53 -11.19
C PRO A 170 1.93 -9.06 -9.80
N LEU A 171 2.09 -10.36 -9.58
CA LEU A 171 1.90 -10.99 -8.27
C LEU A 171 2.75 -10.36 -7.16
N ALA A 172 3.94 -9.84 -7.51
CA ALA A 172 4.82 -9.12 -6.59
C ALA A 172 4.16 -7.89 -5.95
N GLU A 173 3.16 -7.29 -6.59
CA GLU A 173 2.38 -6.20 -5.99
C GLU A 173 1.52 -6.68 -4.82
N GLY A 174 0.99 -7.90 -4.87
CA GLY A 174 0.31 -8.53 -3.74
C GLY A 174 1.26 -8.72 -2.56
N THR A 175 2.49 -9.19 -2.81
CA THR A 175 3.52 -9.34 -1.77
C THR A 175 3.89 -7.99 -1.17
N ARG A 176 4.06 -6.95 -2.00
CA ARG A 176 4.35 -5.59 -1.53
C ARG A 176 3.20 -5.01 -0.71
N LEU A 177 1.96 -5.24 -1.12
CA LEU A 177 0.77 -4.84 -0.37
C LEU A 177 0.75 -5.50 1.01
N LEU A 178 0.86 -6.83 1.06
CA LEU A 178 0.86 -7.56 2.32
C LEU A 178 2.05 -7.17 3.21
N MET A 179 3.24 -6.99 2.65
CA MET A 179 4.43 -6.56 3.39
C MET A 179 4.19 -5.20 4.06
N ASN A 180 3.62 -4.24 3.32
CA ASN A 180 3.28 -2.92 3.86
C ASN A 180 2.25 -3.02 5.00
N ARG A 181 1.25 -3.91 4.89
CA ARG A 181 0.20 -4.05 5.93
C ARG A 181 0.63 -4.86 7.13
N PHE A 182 1.40 -5.91 6.92
CA PHE A 182 1.90 -6.77 7.98
C PHE A 182 3.05 -6.13 8.76
N THR A 183 3.79 -5.18 8.17
CA THR A 183 4.61 -4.24 8.94
C THR A 183 3.76 -3.47 9.96
N GLY A 184 2.58 -3.00 9.54
CA GLY A 184 1.59 -2.38 10.44
C GLY A 184 1.08 -3.33 11.53
N LEU A 185 0.87 -4.61 11.21
CA LEU A 185 0.49 -5.63 12.21
C LEU A 185 1.60 -5.93 13.21
N LEU A 186 2.86 -5.95 12.78
CA LEU A 186 4.01 -6.09 13.66
C LEU A 186 4.07 -4.92 14.66
N LEU A 187 3.89 -3.70 14.15
CA LEU A 187 3.83 -2.49 14.97
C LEU A 187 2.63 -2.46 15.93
N ALA A 188 1.48 -2.95 15.47
CA ALA A 188 0.30 -3.08 16.30
C ALA A 188 0.57 -4.06 17.46
N ARG A 189 1.24 -5.18 17.20
CA ARG A 189 1.66 -6.13 18.24
C ARG A 189 2.61 -5.48 19.25
N GLU A 190 3.60 -4.71 18.79
CA GLU A 190 4.53 -3.99 19.68
C GLU A 190 3.80 -3.05 20.64
N ARG A 191 2.76 -2.35 20.17
CA ARG A 191 1.96 -1.47 21.04
C ARG A 191 1.05 -2.23 22.00
N LEU A 192 0.48 -3.36 21.57
CA LEU A 192 -0.31 -4.23 22.45
C LEU A 192 0.54 -4.85 23.56
N ASP A 193 1.82 -5.12 23.29
CA ASP A 193 2.79 -5.65 24.25
C ASP A 193 3.44 -4.56 25.12
N ALA A 194 3.26 -3.28 24.79
CA ALA A 194 3.87 -2.18 25.54
C ALA A 194 3.24 -2.06 26.95
N PRO A 195 4.02 -1.71 28.00
CA PRO A 195 3.48 -1.59 29.36
C PRO A 195 2.31 -0.60 29.46
N ALA A 196 2.46 0.57 28.82
CA ALA A 196 1.41 1.57 28.70
C ALA A 196 0.62 1.35 27.40
N PHE A 197 -0.71 1.45 27.49
CA PHE A 197 -1.60 1.36 26.34
C PHE A 197 -2.63 2.47 26.40
N THR A 198 -2.54 3.41 25.46
CA THR A 198 -3.36 4.62 25.44
C THR A 198 -4.49 4.52 24.42
N PRO A 199 -5.50 5.42 24.47
CA PRO A 199 -6.50 5.50 23.41
C PRO A 199 -5.91 5.73 22.01
N ALA A 200 -4.78 6.44 21.92
CA ALA A 200 -4.07 6.64 20.65
C ALA A 200 -3.45 5.32 20.14
N ASP A 201 -3.03 4.43 21.03
CA ASP A 201 -2.55 3.09 20.69
C ASP A 201 -3.69 2.19 20.24
N ALA A 202 -4.84 2.23 20.92
CA ALA A 202 -6.04 1.50 20.51
C ALA A 202 -6.47 1.89 19.09
N ASP A 203 -6.54 3.18 18.80
CA ASP A 203 -6.85 3.70 17.45
C ASP A 203 -5.80 3.28 16.41
N PHE A 204 -4.50 3.37 16.75
CA PHE A 204 -3.43 2.92 15.86
C PHE A 204 -3.54 1.42 15.55
N VAL A 205 -3.77 0.59 16.57
CA VAL A 205 -3.89 -0.87 16.43
C VAL A 205 -5.10 -1.19 15.56
N ARG A 206 -6.28 -0.64 15.87
CA ARG A 206 -7.50 -0.88 15.10
C ARG A 206 -7.34 -0.49 13.62
N ARG A 207 -6.73 0.66 13.34
CA ARG A 207 -6.44 1.09 11.96
C ARG A 207 -5.55 0.11 11.21
N ASN A 208 -4.51 -0.40 11.86
CA ASN A 208 -3.59 -1.34 11.21
C ASN A 208 -4.22 -2.72 11.01
N LEU A 209 -5.04 -3.19 11.95
CA LEU A 209 -5.88 -4.38 11.78
C LEU A 209 -6.79 -4.21 10.55
N ALA A 210 -7.56 -3.12 10.48
CA ALA A 210 -8.46 -2.85 9.35
C ALA A 210 -7.76 -2.77 7.99
N LYS A 211 -6.59 -2.15 7.93
CA LYS A 211 -5.79 -2.08 6.70
C LYS A 211 -5.26 -3.45 6.28
N ALA A 212 -4.93 -4.32 7.23
CA ALA A 212 -4.52 -5.69 6.95
C ALA A 212 -5.71 -6.56 6.52
N GLU A 213 -6.85 -6.46 7.22
CA GLU A 213 -8.13 -7.11 6.88
C GLU A 213 -8.51 -6.86 5.40
N LEU A 214 -8.49 -5.60 4.97
CA LEU A 214 -8.74 -5.21 3.58
C LEU A 214 -7.72 -5.83 2.60
N ALA A 215 -6.43 -5.81 2.97
CA ALA A 215 -5.37 -6.26 2.09
C ALA A 215 -5.34 -7.79 1.86
N LEU A 216 -5.90 -8.59 2.77
CA LEU A 216 -5.99 -10.04 2.59
C LEU A 216 -6.77 -10.38 1.33
N GLY A 217 -7.99 -9.83 1.18
CA GLY A 217 -8.81 -10.07 -0.01
C GLY A 217 -8.24 -9.40 -1.27
N ASP A 218 -7.63 -8.22 -1.12
CA ASP A 218 -6.96 -7.53 -2.24
C ASP A 218 -5.82 -8.37 -2.83
N ALA A 219 -5.01 -9.01 -1.97
CA ALA A 219 -3.92 -9.89 -2.41
C ALA A 219 -4.45 -11.13 -3.15
N VAL A 220 -5.57 -11.71 -2.69
CA VAL A 220 -6.26 -12.80 -3.39
C VAL A 220 -6.71 -12.36 -4.79
N LEU A 221 -7.30 -11.18 -4.91
CA LEU A 221 -7.75 -10.65 -6.20
C LEU A 221 -6.59 -10.33 -7.16
N VAL A 222 -5.46 -9.85 -6.64
CA VAL A 222 -4.23 -9.68 -7.45
C VAL A 222 -3.76 -11.04 -7.97
N ALA A 223 -3.71 -12.05 -7.10
CA ALA A 223 -3.30 -13.40 -7.47
C ALA A 223 -4.20 -14.07 -8.51
N GLN A 224 -5.47 -13.67 -8.55
CA GLN A 224 -6.46 -14.15 -9.51
C GLN A 224 -6.59 -13.25 -10.74
N HIS A 225 -5.76 -12.22 -10.91
CA HIS A 225 -5.84 -11.24 -12.00
C HIS A 225 -7.17 -10.46 -12.06
N ARG A 226 -7.84 -10.31 -10.92
CA ARG A 226 -9.19 -9.74 -10.80
C ARG A 226 -9.26 -8.50 -9.91
N TYR A 227 -8.11 -7.95 -9.54
CA TYR A 227 -8.01 -6.68 -8.82
C TYR A 227 -8.78 -5.55 -9.53
N HIS A 228 -9.28 -4.59 -8.74
CA HIS A 228 -10.02 -3.43 -9.24
C HIS A 228 -9.77 -2.21 -8.35
N TRP A 229 -9.86 -1.00 -8.90
CA TRP A 229 -9.53 0.22 -8.16
C TRP A 229 -10.58 0.56 -7.09
N SER A 230 -11.82 0.08 -7.30
CA SER A 230 -12.93 0.26 -6.35
C SER A 230 -12.93 -0.85 -5.30
N ALA A 231 -12.91 -0.47 -4.03
CA ALA A 231 -13.04 -1.38 -2.90
C ALA A 231 -14.38 -2.13 -2.88
N LYS A 232 -15.49 -1.48 -3.27
CA LYS A 232 -16.80 -2.14 -3.40
C LYS A 232 -16.77 -3.24 -4.45
N GLU A 233 -16.19 -2.94 -5.62
CA GLU A 233 -16.07 -3.91 -6.70
C GLU A 233 -15.13 -5.06 -6.36
N ARG A 234 -14.01 -4.78 -5.67
CA ARG A 234 -13.12 -5.84 -5.14
C ARG A 234 -13.87 -6.79 -4.21
N HIS A 235 -14.65 -6.27 -3.27
CA HIS A 235 -15.45 -7.12 -2.39
C HIS A 235 -16.49 -7.96 -3.14
N ARG A 236 -17.18 -7.36 -4.12
CA ARG A 236 -18.14 -8.08 -4.97
C ARG A 236 -17.50 -9.23 -5.74
N ARG A 237 -16.33 -8.98 -6.37
CA ARG A 237 -15.55 -10.01 -7.08
C ARG A 237 -15.11 -11.11 -6.14
N LEU A 238 -14.54 -10.74 -4.99
CA LEU A 238 -14.06 -11.70 -4.00
C LEU A 238 -15.21 -12.61 -3.52
N ARG A 239 -16.40 -12.07 -3.25
CA ARG A 239 -17.60 -12.86 -2.93
C ARG A 239 -17.95 -13.86 -4.04
N PHE A 240 -17.95 -13.40 -5.29
CA PHE A 240 -18.29 -14.25 -6.43
C PHE A 240 -17.26 -15.38 -6.64
N ASP A 241 -15.97 -15.06 -6.57
CA ASP A 241 -14.88 -16.00 -6.85
C ASP A 241 -14.72 -17.05 -5.75
N LEU A 242 -14.87 -16.64 -4.49
CA LEU A 242 -14.81 -17.56 -3.36
C LEU A 242 -16.03 -18.50 -3.30
N ALA A 243 -17.14 -18.14 -3.93
CA ALA A 243 -18.32 -18.98 -4.03
C ALA A 243 -18.20 -20.09 -5.10
N HIS A 244 -17.33 -19.95 -6.09
CA HIS A 244 -17.29 -20.83 -7.27
C HIS A 244 -15.93 -21.51 -7.54
N GLY A 245 -14.93 -21.31 -6.67
CA GLY A 245 -13.60 -21.92 -6.79
C GLY A 245 -13.32 -22.98 -5.71
N GLY A 246 -12.51 -23.99 -6.05
CA GLY A 246 -11.91 -24.93 -5.10
C GLY A 246 -10.87 -24.24 -4.21
N MET A 247 -11.35 -23.35 -3.34
CA MET A 247 -10.55 -22.39 -2.59
C MET A 247 -10.08 -22.94 -1.24
N PRO A 248 -8.96 -22.40 -0.69
CA PRO A 248 -8.41 -22.86 0.59
C PRO A 248 -9.35 -22.64 1.79
N GLU A 249 -9.12 -23.39 2.87
CA GLU A 249 -9.93 -23.39 4.10
C GLU A 249 -10.10 -22.00 4.75
N TRP A 250 -9.13 -21.11 4.55
CA TRP A 250 -9.14 -19.75 5.11
C TRP A 250 -10.06 -18.76 4.34
N ARG A 251 -10.75 -19.20 3.28
CA ARG A 251 -11.58 -18.35 2.41
C ARG A 251 -12.62 -17.54 3.18
N ASP A 252 -13.33 -18.17 4.10
CA ASP A 252 -14.47 -17.54 4.77
C ASP A 252 -13.97 -16.48 5.75
N ALA A 253 -12.82 -16.73 6.39
CA ALA A 253 -12.14 -15.73 7.20
C ALA A 253 -11.70 -14.52 6.38
N VAL A 254 -11.06 -14.74 5.21
CA VAL A 254 -10.66 -13.64 4.31
C VAL A 254 -11.88 -12.85 3.83
N LEU A 255 -12.99 -13.51 3.52
CA LEU A 255 -14.20 -12.80 3.09
C LEU A 255 -14.78 -11.92 4.22
N ARG A 256 -14.86 -12.45 5.44
CA ARG A 256 -15.30 -11.69 6.62
C ARG A 256 -14.38 -10.50 6.91
N PHE A 257 -13.06 -10.73 6.95
CA PHE A 257 -12.09 -9.66 7.18
C PHE A 257 -12.15 -8.62 6.06
N HIS A 258 -12.20 -9.02 4.80
CA HIS A 258 -12.31 -8.05 3.71
C HIS A 258 -13.60 -7.23 3.80
N ALA A 259 -14.73 -7.81 4.22
CA ALA A 259 -15.96 -7.06 4.46
C ALA A 259 -15.77 -5.99 5.55
N ALA A 260 -15.17 -6.38 6.68
CA ALA A 260 -14.87 -5.46 7.79
C ALA A 260 -13.87 -4.36 7.37
N GLY A 261 -12.83 -4.71 6.63
CA GLY A 261 -11.86 -3.76 6.09
C GLY A 261 -12.47 -2.78 5.09
N VAL A 262 -13.45 -3.20 4.29
CA VAL A 262 -14.20 -2.31 3.38
C VAL A 262 -15.11 -1.37 4.15
N GLN A 263 -15.82 -1.86 5.17
CA GLN A 263 -16.63 -1.02 6.05
C GLN A 263 -15.75 0.04 6.72
N PHE A 264 -14.65 -0.35 7.36
CA PHE A 264 -13.75 0.59 8.01
C PHE A 264 -13.10 1.58 7.04
N LYS A 265 -12.84 1.18 5.79
CA LYS A 265 -12.27 2.08 4.77
C LYS A 265 -13.20 3.27 4.48
N PHE A 266 -14.50 3.02 4.38
CA PHE A 266 -15.50 4.04 4.04
C PHE A 266 -16.03 4.76 5.28
N HIS A 267 -16.23 4.02 6.36
CA HIS A 267 -16.78 4.49 7.63
C HIS A 267 -15.80 4.18 8.76
N PRO A 268 -14.63 4.82 8.77
CA PRO A 268 -13.67 4.63 9.83
C PRO A 268 -14.21 5.16 11.15
N GLU A 269 -13.87 4.46 12.23
CA GLU A 269 -14.26 4.81 13.58
C GLU A 269 -13.01 4.91 14.45
N ARG A 270 -13.00 5.87 15.38
CA ARG A 270 -11.95 5.93 16.40
C ARG A 270 -12.19 4.79 17.38
N SER A 271 -11.16 3.99 17.64
CA SER A 271 -11.31 2.84 18.52
C SER A 271 -11.13 3.22 19.98
N GLY A 272 -12.16 2.96 20.79
CA GLY A 272 -12.08 2.88 22.25
C GLY A 272 -12.00 1.44 22.78
N ALA A 273 -11.69 0.47 21.91
CA ALA A 273 -11.63 -0.94 22.29
C ALA A 273 -10.52 -1.20 23.31
N SER A 274 -10.74 -2.16 24.21
CA SER A 274 -9.74 -2.55 25.20
C SER A 274 -8.55 -3.24 24.55
N ARG A 275 -7.44 -3.31 25.28
CA ARG A 275 -6.23 -4.03 24.85
C ARG A 275 -6.55 -5.50 24.55
N GLU A 276 -7.37 -6.12 25.40
CA GLU A 276 -7.75 -7.53 25.33
C GLU A 276 -8.51 -7.82 24.03
N THR A 277 -9.56 -7.03 23.73
CA THR A 277 -10.31 -7.18 22.48
C THR A 277 -9.43 -7.00 21.24
N LEU A 278 -8.51 -6.05 21.27
CA LEU A 278 -7.59 -5.82 20.14
C LEU A 278 -6.53 -6.93 20.02
N CYS A 279 -6.08 -7.50 21.13
CA CYS A 279 -5.23 -8.69 21.16
C CYS A 279 -5.96 -9.89 20.53
N GLU A 280 -7.19 -10.18 20.96
CA GLU A 280 -8.00 -11.26 20.41
C GLU A 280 -8.21 -11.10 18.90
N HIS A 281 -8.52 -9.88 18.44
CA HIS A 281 -8.67 -9.61 17.01
C HIS A 281 -7.35 -9.81 16.26
N TRP A 282 -6.23 -9.35 16.81
CA TRP A 282 -4.92 -9.60 16.23
C TRP A 282 -4.62 -11.10 16.12
N GLU A 283 -4.93 -11.87 17.16
CA GLU A 283 -4.72 -13.33 17.24
C GLU A 283 -5.60 -14.12 16.26
N GLN A 284 -6.77 -13.59 15.90
CA GLN A 284 -7.61 -14.15 14.83
C GLN A 284 -7.07 -13.79 13.43
N LEU A 285 -6.59 -12.57 13.26
CA LEU A 285 -6.17 -12.05 11.95
C LEU A 285 -4.79 -12.55 11.52
N ALA A 286 -3.81 -12.57 12.42
CA ALA A 286 -2.42 -12.87 12.09
C ALA A 286 -2.22 -14.28 11.51
N PRO A 287 -2.83 -15.36 12.04
CA PRO A 287 -2.74 -16.70 11.45
C PRO A 287 -3.33 -16.78 10.04
N VAL A 288 -4.48 -16.14 9.79
CA VAL A 288 -5.08 -16.08 8.44
C VAL A 288 -4.16 -15.29 7.50
N GLY A 289 -3.56 -14.20 7.99
CA GLY A 289 -2.55 -13.45 7.26
C GLY A 289 -1.34 -14.29 6.86
N GLN A 290 -0.86 -15.19 7.73
CA GLN A 290 0.21 -16.13 7.42
C GLN A 290 -0.19 -17.09 6.28
N LEU A 291 -1.40 -17.65 6.35
CA LEU A 291 -1.88 -18.59 5.34
C LEU A 291 -1.98 -17.92 3.95
N VAL A 292 -2.54 -16.71 3.89
CA VAL A 292 -2.62 -15.92 2.66
C VAL A 292 -1.23 -15.54 2.15
N TRP A 293 -0.31 -15.14 3.05
CA TRP A 293 1.08 -14.83 2.69
C TRP A 293 1.77 -16.01 2.02
N LEU A 294 1.77 -17.18 2.69
CA LEU A 294 2.47 -18.37 2.20
C LEU A 294 1.83 -18.89 0.91
N TRP A 295 0.50 -18.81 0.79
CA TRP A 295 -0.20 -19.15 -0.44
C TRP A 295 0.21 -18.24 -1.61
N LEU A 296 0.18 -16.92 -1.42
CA LEU A 296 0.58 -15.96 -2.44
C LEU A 296 2.04 -16.15 -2.85
N GLU A 297 2.92 -16.30 -1.87
CA GLU A 297 4.35 -16.52 -2.11
C GLU A 297 4.62 -17.85 -2.80
N ALA A 298 3.81 -18.88 -2.53
CA ALA A 298 3.92 -20.15 -3.23
C ALA A 298 3.54 -20.05 -4.71
N LEU A 299 2.50 -19.28 -5.04
CA LEU A 299 2.14 -18.99 -6.43
C LEU A 299 3.23 -18.16 -7.12
N ARG A 300 3.72 -17.11 -6.46
CA ARG A 300 4.67 -16.16 -7.04
C ARG A 300 6.06 -16.77 -7.24
N LEU A 301 6.53 -17.57 -6.29
CA LEU A 301 7.86 -18.20 -6.32
C LEU A 301 7.85 -19.61 -6.90
N GLY A 302 6.67 -20.14 -7.25
CA GLY A 302 6.50 -21.49 -7.78
C GLY A 302 6.91 -22.58 -6.79
N THR A 303 6.80 -22.34 -5.47
CA THR A 303 7.18 -23.32 -4.45
C THR A 303 6.46 -23.13 -3.14
N ARG A 304 5.97 -24.24 -2.58
CA ARG A 304 5.26 -24.26 -1.31
C ARG A 304 6.21 -24.14 -0.12
N PHE A 305 5.75 -23.43 0.90
CA PHE A 305 6.43 -23.30 2.17
C PHE A 305 5.51 -23.85 3.25
N PRO A 306 5.96 -24.80 4.09
CA PRO A 306 5.12 -25.37 5.14
C PRO A 306 4.79 -24.36 6.22
N ASP A 307 5.69 -23.41 6.51
CA ASP A 307 5.52 -22.38 7.53
C ASP A 307 6.33 -21.11 7.21
N ALA A 308 6.17 -20.09 8.05
CA ALA A 308 6.86 -18.80 7.89
C ALA A 308 8.39 -18.89 8.08
N ARG A 309 8.85 -19.84 8.90
CA ARG A 309 10.29 -20.07 9.12
C ARG A 309 10.93 -20.68 7.88
N ALA A 310 10.31 -21.70 7.28
CA ALA A 310 10.75 -22.31 6.03
C ALA A 310 10.76 -21.28 4.90
N TYR A 311 9.75 -20.41 4.81
CA TYR A 311 9.75 -19.29 3.88
C TYR A 311 10.96 -18.35 4.09
N ALA A 312 11.19 -17.90 5.32
CA ALA A 312 12.23 -16.93 5.63
C ALA A 312 13.66 -17.48 5.44
N LEU A 313 13.87 -18.77 5.76
CA LEU A 313 15.17 -19.44 5.67
C LEU A 313 15.48 -20.01 4.27
N ASP A 314 14.49 -20.09 3.38
CA ASP A 314 14.70 -20.59 2.02
C ASP A 314 15.67 -19.69 1.24
N PRO A 315 16.77 -20.23 0.69
CA PRO A 315 17.88 -19.43 0.15
C PRO A 315 17.58 -18.75 -1.18
N ARG A 316 16.43 -19.01 -1.82
CA ARG A 316 16.14 -18.45 -3.13
C ARG A 316 15.77 -16.98 -3.02
N PRO A 317 16.11 -16.17 -4.06
CA PRO A 317 15.74 -14.76 -4.10
C PRO A 317 14.24 -14.57 -3.94
N LYS A 318 13.83 -13.70 -3.02
CA LYS A 318 12.40 -13.36 -2.86
C LYS A 318 11.92 -12.37 -3.90
N PHE A 319 12.79 -11.62 -4.56
CA PHE A 319 12.40 -10.71 -5.64
C PHE A 319 13.19 -10.99 -6.92
N PRO A 320 12.99 -12.16 -7.56
CA PRO A 320 13.75 -12.55 -8.75
C PRO A 320 13.53 -11.61 -9.96
N GLU A 321 12.42 -10.87 -9.96
CA GLU A 321 12.11 -9.88 -11.00
C GLU A 321 12.96 -8.60 -10.92
N LEU A 322 13.60 -8.34 -9.78
CA LEU A 322 14.47 -7.19 -9.63
C LEU A 322 15.84 -7.50 -10.25
N ARG A 323 16.28 -6.65 -11.18
CA ARG A 323 17.64 -6.70 -11.71
C ARG A 323 18.63 -6.51 -10.56
N ARG A 324 19.45 -7.52 -10.26
CA ARG A 324 20.38 -7.54 -9.11
C ARG A 324 21.19 -6.25 -8.97
N TRP A 325 21.78 -5.75 -10.05
CA TRP A 325 22.58 -4.51 -10.03
C TRP A 325 21.78 -3.25 -9.64
N ARG A 326 20.49 -3.17 -9.97
CA ARG A 326 19.62 -2.07 -9.51
C ARG A 326 19.36 -2.18 -8.03
N GLY A 327 19.23 -3.40 -7.52
CA GLY A 327 19.20 -3.69 -6.09
C GLY A 327 20.46 -3.21 -5.38
N VAL A 328 21.64 -3.47 -5.96
CA VAL A 328 22.93 -3.00 -5.42
C VAL A 328 23.00 -1.48 -5.34
N LEU A 329 22.66 -0.76 -6.41
CA LEU A 329 22.68 0.71 -6.41
C LEU A 329 21.69 1.30 -5.41
N ALA A 330 20.50 0.69 -5.29
CA ALA A 330 19.52 1.09 -4.29
C ALA A 330 20.03 0.83 -2.87
N THR A 331 20.61 -0.34 -2.60
CA THR A 331 21.20 -0.69 -1.29
C THR A 331 22.38 0.23 -0.94
N LEU A 332 23.26 0.52 -1.90
CA LEU A 332 24.37 1.48 -1.73
C LEU A 332 23.87 2.88 -1.38
N LYS A 333 22.83 3.35 -2.07
CA LYS A 333 22.19 4.64 -1.78
C LYS A 333 21.56 4.66 -0.39
N GLN A 334 20.89 3.58 0.01
CA GLN A 334 20.11 3.52 1.25
C GLN A 334 20.96 3.23 2.50
N SER A 335 22.04 2.47 2.35
CA SER A 335 22.81 1.92 3.48
C SER A 335 24.30 2.29 3.44
N GLY A 336 24.72 3.03 2.43
CA GLY A 336 26.09 3.52 2.27
C GLY A 336 27.11 2.43 1.88
N PRO A 337 28.38 2.83 1.67
CA PRO A 337 29.44 1.93 1.18
C PRO A 337 29.79 0.83 2.19
N ARG A 338 29.46 0.99 3.47
CA ARG A 338 29.66 -0.05 4.51
C ARG A 338 28.93 -1.35 4.20
N THR A 339 27.88 -1.31 3.36
CA THR A 339 27.20 -2.53 2.90
C THR A 339 28.06 -3.40 2.00
N LEU A 340 29.05 -2.85 1.30
CA LEU A 340 30.00 -3.61 0.50
C LEU A 340 30.90 -4.52 1.34
N LEU A 341 31.04 -4.22 2.64
CA LEU A 341 31.78 -5.02 3.60
C LEU A 341 30.91 -6.10 4.27
N SER A 342 29.60 -6.13 3.98
CA SER A 342 28.71 -7.16 4.49
C SER A 342 28.89 -8.47 3.71
N ARG A 343 28.54 -9.60 4.34
CA ARG A 343 28.65 -10.94 3.70
C ARG A 343 27.75 -11.13 2.48
N ASP A 344 26.73 -10.29 2.30
CA ASP A 344 25.87 -10.30 1.13
C ASP A 344 25.51 -8.86 0.72
N PRO A 345 26.43 -8.13 0.08
CA PRO A 345 26.23 -6.73 -0.27
C PRO A 345 25.18 -6.53 -1.37
N PHE A 346 24.69 -7.64 -1.94
CA PHE A 346 23.86 -7.65 -3.12
C PHE A 346 22.41 -8.07 -2.83
N GLU A 347 22.10 -8.53 -1.61
CA GLU A 347 20.72 -8.83 -1.21
C GLU A 347 19.91 -7.52 -1.11
N PRO A 348 18.82 -7.36 -1.88
CA PRO A 348 17.99 -6.16 -1.82
C PRO A 348 17.41 -5.94 -0.42
N VAL A 349 17.42 -4.70 0.09
CA VAL A 349 16.86 -4.37 1.42
C VAL A 349 15.43 -4.91 1.61
N ARG A 350 14.60 -4.83 0.56
CA ARG A 350 13.23 -5.35 0.56
C ARG A 350 13.16 -6.86 0.79
N GLU A 351 14.14 -7.61 0.28
CA GLU A 351 14.23 -9.05 0.49
C GLU A 351 14.51 -9.39 1.97
N ARG A 352 15.44 -8.65 2.57
CA ARG A 352 15.77 -8.77 3.98
C ARG A 352 14.56 -8.48 4.86
N LEU A 353 13.79 -7.44 4.50
CA LEU A 353 12.56 -7.06 5.19
C LEU A 353 11.49 -8.15 5.10
N VAL A 354 11.20 -8.73 3.94
CA VAL A 354 10.16 -9.78 3.86
C VAL A 354 10.52 -11.05 4.65
N ARG A 355 11.80 -11.42 4.69
CA ARG A 355 12.28 -12.55 5.49
C ARG A 355 12.17 -12.25 6.99
N ALA A 356 12.65 -11.09 7.42
CA ALA A 356 12.59 -10.67 8.81
C ALA A 356 11.15 -10.53 9.31
N LEU A 357 10.27 -9.93 8.50
CA LEU A 357 8.85 -9.77 8.81
C LEU A 357 8.18 -11.12 9.07
N ALA A 358 8.42 -12.12 8.21
CA ALA A 358 7.83 -13.44 8.37
C ALA A 358 8.25 -14.13 9.68
N LEU A 359 9.53 -13.99 10.08
CA LEU A 359 10.02 -14.52 11.35
C LEU A 359 9.42 -13.78 12.55
N LEU A 360 9.41 -12.45 12.50
CA LEU A 360 8.94 -11.62 13.62
C LEU A 360 7.44 -11.76 13.87
N LEU A 361 6.64 -11.87 12.81
CA LEU A 361 5.18 -11.86 12.93
C LEU A 361 4.61 -13.25 13.23
N TRP A 362 5.19 -14.31 12.66
CA TRP A 362 4.57 -15.65 12.70
C TRP A 362 5.47 -16.76 13.23
N ALA A 363 6.76 -16.51 13.43
CA ALA A 363 7.68 -17.50 14.00
C ALA A 363 8.57 -16.95 15.12
N PRO A 364 8.05 -16.17 16.09
CA PRO A 364 8.87 -15.62 17.17
C PRO A 364 9.53 -16.73 18.01
N GLY A 365 8.84 -17.86 18.23
CA GLY A 365 9.41 -19.02 18.92
C GLY A 365 10.59 -19.66 18.19
N ALA A 366 10.68 -19.53 16.86
CA ALA A 366 11.80 -20.05 16.08
C ALA A 366 13.12 -19.30 16.35
N LEU A 367 13.05 -18.11 16.95
CA LEU A 367 14.22 -17.30 17.33
C LEU A 367 14.99 -17.88 18.52
N ALA A 368 14.40 -18.82 19.27
CA ALA A 368 15.14 -19.60 20.27
C ALA A 368 16.24 -20.47 19.63
N HIS A 369 16.12 -20.80 18.34
CA HIS A 369 17.12 -21.57 17.62
C HIS A 369 18.27 -20.67 17.11
N PRO A 370 19.56 -20.93 17.47
CA PRO A 370 20.68 -20.04 17.16
C PRO A 370 20.83 -19.69 15.68
N ARG A 371 20.60 -20.65 14.78
CA ARG A 371 20.65 -20.40 13.32
C ARG A 371 19.58 -19.41 12.83
N THR A 372 18.36 -19.48 13.36
CA THR A 372 17.27 -18.57 12.98
C THR A 372 17.56 -17.16 13.50
N LEU A 373 18.00 -17.07 14.76
CA LEU A 373 18.42 -15.82 15.40
C LEU A 373 19.54 -15.14 14.59
N ALA A 374 20.61 -15.88 14.27
CA ALA A 374 21.73 -15.37 13.50
C ALA A 374 21.34 -14.94 12.08
N ARG A 375 20.33 -15.60 11.47
CA ARG A 375 19.76 -15.14 10.21
C ARG A 375 19.04 -13.81 10.40
N LEU A 376 18.12 -13.70 11.36
CA LEU A 376 17.36 -12.47 11.63
C LEU A 376 18.28 -11.29 11.95
N GLN A 377 19.27 -11.48 12.82
CA GLN A 377 20.28 -10.48 13.17
C GLN A 377 21.03 -9.97 11.93
N ARG A 378 21.38 -10.88 11.01
CA ARG A 378 21.97 -10.53 9.72
C ARG A 378 21.02 -9.73 8.84
N GLU A 379 19.76 -10.17 8.72
CA GLU A 379 18.74 -9.47 7.93
C GLU A 379 18.50 -8.05 8.43
N LEU A 380 18.58 -7.83 9.74
CA LEU A 380 18.30 -6.55 10.37
C LEU A 380 19.55 -5.72 10.66
N GLN A 381 20.75 -6.27 10.41
CA GLN A 381 22.04 -5.66 10.76
C GLN A 381 22.06 -5.20 12.22
N THR A 382 21.79 -6.12 13.15
CA THR A 382 21.70 -5.83 14.59
C THR A 382 22.17 -7.02 15.42
N ASP A 383 22.73 -6.74 16.60
CA ASP A 383 23.06 -7.74 17.61
C ASP A 383 21.96 -7.89 18.68
N ALA A 384 20.76 -7.32 18.41
CA ALA A 384 19.61 -7.47 19.30
C ALA A 384 19.30 -8.95 19.57
N ILE A 385 18.80 -9.22 20.77
CA ILE A 385 18.38 -10.57 21.20
C ILE A 385 16.92 -10.61 21.71
N ALA A 386 16.27 -9.44 21.80
CA ALA A 386 14.92 -9.29 22.33
C ALA A 386 13.94 -8.79 21.27
N ALA A 387 12.68 -9.24 21.35
CA ALA A 387 11.64 -8.91 20.36
C ALA A 387 11.44 -7.40 20.13
N PRO A 388 11.33 -6.53 21.17
CA PRO A 388 11.18 -5.09 20.94
C PRO A 388 12.38 -4.48 20.22
N ALA A 389 13.59 -4.98 20.49
CA ALA A 389 14.80 -4.50 19.83
C ALA A 389 14.86 -4.93 18.36
N PHE A 390 14.34 -6.11 18.02
CA PHE A 390 14.17 -6.53 16.63
C PHE A 390 13.13 -5.71 15.88
N ALA A 391 11.98 -5.42 16.49
CA ALA A 391 10.95 -4.56 15.89
C ALA A 391 11.53 -3.18 15.55
N ARG A 392 12.26 -2.56 16.48
CA ARG A 392 12.97 -1.29 16.21
C ARG A 392 14.02 -1.40 15.11
N ALA A 393 14.79 -2.49 15.07
CA ALA A 393 15.78 -2.71 14.01
C ALA A 393 15.11 -2.89 12.64
N TYR A 394 14.00 -3.62 12.60
CA TYR A 394 13.15 -3.77 11.42
C TYR A 394 12.64 -2.42 10.93
N LEU A 395 12.12 -1.55 11.82
CA LEU A 395 11.61 -0.24 11.44
C LEU A 395 12.69 0.69 10.88
N ARG A 396 13.87 0.72 11.48
CA ARG A 396 15.00 1.49 10.93
C ARG A 396 15.37 1.03 9.52
N LEU A 397 15.34 -0.28 9.27
CA LEU A 397 15.59 -0.82 7.93
C LEU A 397 14.45 -0.48 6.96
N TRP A 398 13.20 -0.54 7.45
CA TRP A 398 11.99 -0.20 6.69
C TRP A 398 11.98 1.26 6.24
N GLU A 399 12.29 2.19 7.14
CA GLU A 399 12.35 3.64 6.87
C GLU A 399 13.38 3.98 5.79
N ARG A 400 14.50 3.25 5.74
CA ARG A 400 15.51 3.39 4.68
C ARG A 400 15.05 2.84 3.34
N ALA A 401 14.10 1.91 3.35
CA ALA A 401 13.60 1.24 2.15
C ALA A 401 12.40 1.94 1.50
N ARG A 402 11.72 2.83 2.26
CA ARG A 402 10.72 3.77 1.75
C ARG A 402 11.42 4.88 0.97
#